data_AF-A0A6B3H2Y3-F1
#
_entry.id   AF-A0A6B3H2Y3-F1
#
_cell.length_a   1.000
_cell.length_b   1.000
_cell.length_c   1.000
_cell.angle_alpha   90.00
_cell.angle_beta   90.00
_cell.angle_gamma   90.00
#
_symmetry.space_group_name_H-M   'P 1'
#
loop_
_entity.id
_entity.type
_entity.pdbx_description
1 polymer ?
#
loop_
_entity_poly.entity_id
_entity_poly.type
_entity_poly.pdbx_seq_one_letter_code
_entity_poly.pdbx_strand_id
1 'polypeptide(L)'
;PALPGDWTPDVDRDPELIGGPRSLVHYPRGWGMASNTPFRLYKGHTYAGGVRVPFVLSWPRGAREGLLAPGVRTQYQYVTDIAPTLLSLAGLDRPAERR
;
A
#
# COMPACT_ATOMS: atom_id res chain seq x y z
N PRO A 1 -9.58 13.91 -22.40
CA PRO A 1 -9.33 14.15 -23.84
C PRO A 1 -9.41 12.83 -24.62
N ALA A 2 -10.14 12.80 -25.72
CA ALA A 2 -10.13 11.65 -26.62
C ALA A 2 -8.75 11.57 -27.29
N LEU A 3 -8.16 10.38 -27.29
CA LEU A 3 -6.89 10.13 -27.96
C LEU A 3 -7.09 10.20 -29.49
N PRO A 4 -6.04 10.52 -30.27
CA PRO A 4 -6.10 10.46 -31.73
C PRO A 4 -6.62 9.09 -32.22
N GLY A 5 -7.40 9.07 -33.30
CA GLY A 5 -8.04 7.84 -33.79
C GLY A 5 -7.07 6.79 -34.34
N ASP A 6 -5.83 7.18 -34.62
CA ASP A 6 -4.72 6.36 -35.09
C ASP A 6 -3.74 5.97 -33.97
N TRP A 7 -4.03 6.35 -32.73
CA TRP A 7 -3.17 6.04 -31.61
C TRP A 7 -3.27 4.55 -31.23
N THR A 8 -2.17 3.81 -31.41
CA THR A 8 -2.06 2.41 -30.99
C THR A 8 -1.55 2.35 -29.54
N PRO A 9 -2.39 1.96 -28.54
CA PRO A 9 -1.95 1.81 -27.14
C PRO A 9 -0.90 0.71 -26.98
N ASP A 10 -1.05 -0.38 -27.74
CA ASP A 10 -0.21 -1.57 -27.67
C ASP A 10 0.84 -1.52 -28.78
N VAL A 11 1.86 -0.68 -28.56
CA VAL A 11 3.04 -0.65 -29.41
C VAL A 11 3.87 -1.90 -29.12
N ASP A 12 4.13 -2.71 -30.15
CA ASP A 12 4.99 -3.89 -30.02
C ASP A 12 6.42 -3.47 -29.57
N ARG A 13 6.96 -4.20 -28.60
CA ARG A 13 8.27 -3.95 -27.99
C ARG A 13 8.95 -5.28 -27.76
N ASP A 14 10.26 -5.31 -28.02
CA ASP A 14 11.11 -6.46 -27.72
C ASP A 14 10.96 -6.91 -26.26
N PRO A 15 10.47 -8.14 -25.98
CA PRO A 15 10.28 -8.65 -24.64
C PRO A 15 11.55 -8.68 -23.79
N GLU A 16 12.72 -8.79 -24.40
CA GLU A 16 14.03 -8.78 -23.70
C GLU A 16 14.31 -7.42 -23.02
N LEU A 17 13.55 -6.37 -23.35
CA LEU A 17 13.68 -5.06 -22.72
C LEU A 17 12.91 -4.95 -21.39
N ILE A 18 12.04 -5.90 -21.07
CA ILE A 18 11.21 -5.86 -19.85
C ILE A 18 12.10 -5.84 -18.60
N GLY A 19 11.85 -4.88 -17.70
CA GLY A 19 12.63 -4.68 -16.48
C GLY A 19 13.89 -3.84 -16.65
N GLY A 20 14.28 -3.54 -17.89
CA GLY A 20 15.37 -2.60 -18.20
C GLY A 20 14.88 -1.14 -18.33
N PRO A 21 15.80 -0.16 -18.43
CA PRO A 21 15.45 1.27 -18.51
C PRO A 21 14.82 1.68 -19.85
N ARG A 22 14.80 0.78 -20.84
CA ARG A 22 14.30 1.05 -22.21
C ARG A 22 12.83 0.63 -22.40
N SER A 23 12.19 0.09 -21.37
CA SER A 23 10.79 -0.33 -21.42
C SER A 23 10.07 0.11 -20.14
N LEU A 24 8.84 0.60 -20.31
CA LEU A 24 7.95 0.95 -19.22
C LEU A 24 6.70 0.07 -19.33
N VAL A 25 6.73 -1.09 -18.68
CA VAL A 25 5.60 -2.02 -18.65
C VAL A 25 4.83 -1.91 -17.33
N HIS A 26 3.51 -2.08 -17.42
CA HIS A 26 2.68 -2.36 -16.25
C HIS A 26 2.31 -3.84 -16.26
N TYR A 27 2.38 -4.49 -15.11
CA TYR A 27 1.98 -5.89 -15.00
C TYR A 27 0.44 -6.02 -15.14
N PRO A 28 -0.08 -7.12 -15.74
CA PRO A 28 -1.50 -7.26 -16.03
C PRO A 28 -2.42 -7.13 -14.81
N ARG A 29 -3.65 -6.61 -15.02
CA ARG A 29 -4.68 -6.44 -13.97
C ARG A 29 -4.96 -7.73 -13.17
N GLY A 30 -4.89 -8.89 -13.82
CA GLY A 30 -5.10 -10.20 -13.18
C GLY A 30 -4.13 -10.47 -12.04
N TRP A 31 -2.84 -10.14 -12.22
CA TRP A 31 -1.83 -10.24 -11.18
C TRP A 31 -2.08 -9.27 -10.03
N GLY A 32 -2.57 -8.05 -10.34
CA GLY A 32 -2.99 -7.09 -9.31
C GLY A 32 -4.13 -7.61 -8.45
N MET A 33 -5.09 -8.33 -9.03
CA MET A 33 -6.15 -8.99 -8.26
C MET A 33 -5.65 -10.22 -7.50
N ALA A 34 -4.76 -11.01 -8.10
CA ALA A 34 -4.18 -12.19 -7.46
C ALA A 34 -3.49 -11.83 -6.12
N SER A 35 -2.70 -10.74 -6.11
CA SER A 35 -2.03 -10.22 -4.90
C SER A 35 -2.99 -9.74 -3.81
N ASN A 36 -4.25 -9.47 -4.13
CA ASN A 36 -5.25 -8.99 -3.19
C ASN A 36 -6.25 -10.08 -2.76
N THR A 37 -6.16 -11.29 -3.29
CA THR A 37 -6.99 -12.43 -2.88
C THR A 37 -6.94 -12.62 -1.36
N PRO A 38 -8.08 -12.79 -0.67
CA PRO A 38 -9.44 -13.04 -1.18
C PRO A 38 -10.29 -11.78 -1.41
N PHE A 39 -9.70 -10.59 -1.37
CA PHE A 39 -10.42 -9.33 -1.43
C PHE A 39 -10.76 -8.90 -2.86
N ARG A 40 -11.91 -8.22 -3.00
CA ARG A 40 -12.41 -7.73 -4.29
C ARG A 40 -11.57 -6.55 -4.82
N LEU A 41 -11.16 -6.64 -6.08
CA LEU A 41 -10.41 -5.63 -6.87
C LEU A 41 -9.00 -5.30 -6.32
N TYR A 42 -8.44 -4.15 -6.71
CA TYR A 42 -7.07 -3.70 -6.42
C TYR A 42 -7.02 -2.15 -6.36
N LYS A 43 -5.81 -1.57 -6.27
CA LYS A 43 -5.56 -0.10 -6.24
C LYS A 43 -6.48 0.70 -7.17
N GLY A 44 -6.97 1.84 -6.68
CA GLY A 44 -7.91 2.72 -7.41
C GLY A 44 -9.38 2.43 -7.13
N HIS A 45 -9.68 1.41 -6.31
CA HIS A 45 -11.03 1.05 -5.91
C HIS A 45 -11.19 1.16 -4.39
N THR A 46 -12.43 1.36 -3.93
CA THR A 46 -12.79 1.45 -2.50
C THR A 46 -13.15 0.09 -1.88
N TYR A 47 -13.18 -0.98 -2.67
CA TYR A 47 -13.31 -2.35 -2.15
C TYR A 47 -12.07 -2.76 -1.36
N ALA A 48 -12.19 -3.81 -0.54
CA ALA A 48 -11.13 -4.27 0.35
C ALA A 48 -9.79 -4.53 -0.38
N GLY A 49 -9.78 -5.03 -1.64
CA GLY A 49 -8.52 -5.23 -2.38
C GLY A 49 -7.85 -3.93 -2.80
N GLY A 50 -8.56 -2.80 -2.81
CA GLY A 50 -8.00 -1.48 -3.09
C GLY A 50 -7.51 -0.72 -1.87
N VAL A 51 -7.94 -1.09 -0.65
CA VAL A 51 -7.67 -0.31 0.58
C VAL A 51 -7.06 -1.11 1.72
N ARG A 52 -7.17 -2.45 1.72
CA ARG A 52 -6.57 -3.31 2.76
C ARG A 52 -5.18 -3.75 2.32
N VAL A 53 -4.19 -3.36 3.11
CA VAL A 53 -2.77 -3.66 2.85
C VAL A 53 -2.16 -4.42 4.04
N PRO A 54 -1.10 -5.21 3.82
CA PRO A 54 -0.33 -5.78 4.92
C PRO A 54 0.30 -4.67 5.78
N PHE A 55 0.27 -4.84 7.11
CA PHE A 55 0.94 -3.95 8.05
C PHE A 55 1.79 -4.78 9.02
N VAL A 56 3.07 -4.44 9.12
CA VAL A 56 4.04 -5.11 9.99
C VAL A 56 4.67 -4.06 10.90
N LEU A 57 4.67 -4.33 12.21
CA LEU A 57 5.29 -3.49 13.22
C LEU A 57 6.40 -4.26 13.92
N SER A 58 7.60 -3.67 13.99
CA SER A 58 8.72 -4.18 14.79
C SER A 58 9.08 -3.16 15.85
N TRP A 59 8.89 -3.53 17.12
CA TRP A 59 9.30 -2.71 18.26
C TRP A 59 9.86 -3.59 19.38
N PRO A 60 11.12 -4.05 19.25
CA PRO A 60 11.71 -4.99 20.20
C PRO A 60 11.74 -4.48 21.64
N ARG A 61 11.98 -3.16 21.83
CA ARG A 61 11.91 -2.53 23.15
C ARG A 61 10.50 -2.62 23.74
N GLY A 62 9.47 -2.22 22.99
CA GLY A 62 8.09 -2.31 23.46
C GLY A 62 7.65 -3.74 23.77
N ALA A 63 8.14 -4.73 23.03
CA ALA A 63 7.90 -6.13 23.37
C ALA A 63 8.55 -6.54 24.70
N ARG A 64 9.80 -6.14 24.94
CA ARG A 64 10.48 -6.41 26.22
C ARG A 64 9.82 -5.69 27.40
N GLU A 65 9.29 -4.49 27.18
CA GLU A 65 8.60 -3.67 28.19
C GLU A 65 7.12 -4.05 28.38
N GLY A 66 6.61 -5.06 27.67
CA GLY A 66 5.21 -5.49 27.76
C GLY A 66 4.20 -4.54 27.10
N LEU A 67 4.66 -3.52 26.38
CA LEU A 67 3.85 -2.53 25.67
C LEU A 67 3.33 -3.04 24.31
N LEU A 68 3.97 -4.08 23.77
CA LEU A 68 3.57 -4.74 22.52
C LEU A 68 3.61 -6.25 22.68
N ALA A 69 2.46 -6.92 22.62
CA ALA A 69 2.42 -8.38 22.52
C ALA A 69 2.71 -8.82 21.06
N PRO A 70 3.70 -9.70 20.82
CA PRO A 70 3.97 -10.28 19.51
C PRO A 70 2.80 -11.12 18.99
N GLY A 71 2.72 -11.25 17.66
CA GLY A 71 1.74 -12.13 17.00
C GLY A 71 0.86 -11.40 15.99
N VAL A 72 -0.06 -12.16 15.41
CA VAL A 72 -1.03 -11.64 14.43
C VAL A 72 -2.16 -10.93 15.15
N ARG A 73 -2.52 -9.76 14.64
CA ARG A 73 -3.55 -8.88 15.19
C ARG A 73 -4.64 -8.65 14.16
N THR A 74 -5.89 -8.83 14.57
CA THR A 74 -7.07 -8.78 13.68
C THR A 74 -7.98 -7.60 13.93
N GLN A 75 -7.71 -6.78 14.96
CA GLN A 75 -8.50 -5.59 15.21
C GLN A 75 -8.44 -4.63 14.02
N TYR A 76 -9.55 -3.94 13.75
CA TYR A 76 -9.58 -2.90 12.74
C TYR A 76 -8.58 -1.79 13.10
N GLN A 77 -7.84 -1.33 12.09
CA GLN A 77 -6.87 -0.24 12.18
C GLN A 77 -6.90 0.54 10.88
N TYR A 78 -6.59 1.83 10.95
CA TYR A 78 -6.49 2.71 9.79
C TYR A 78 -5.21 3.54 9.84
N VAL A 79 -4.76 4.02 8.68
CA VAL A 79 -3.48 4.76 8.58
C VAL A 79 -3.42 6.00 9.48
N THR A 80 -4.58 6.58 9.81
CA THR A 80 -4.70 7.73 10.71
C THR A 80 -4.34 7.43 12.16
N ASP A 81 -4.31 6.16 12.55
CA ASP A 81 -3.98 5.72 13.91
C ASP A 81 -2.46 5.78 14.17
N ILE A 82 -1.64 5.80 13.11
CA ILE A 82 -0.17 5.78 13.22
C ILE A 82 0.35 7.06 13.89
N ALA A 83 -0.07 8.22 13.40
CA ALA A 83 0.42 9.51 13.91
C ALA A 83 0.18 9.71 15.42
N PRO A 84 -1.06 9.59 15.96
CA PRO A 84 -1.28 9.73 17.40
C PRO A 84 -0.56 8.64 18.22
N THR A 85 -0.42 7.42 17.68
CA THR A 85 0.35 6.35 18.34
C THR A 85 1.81 6.74 18.49
N LEU A 86 2.46 7.23 17.43
CA LEU A 86 3.87 7.63 17.46
C LEU A 86 4.11 8.84 18.37
N LEU A 87 3.19 9.82 18.38
CA LEU A 87 3.26 10.97 19.28
C LEU A 87 3.19 10.53 20.75
N SER A 88 2.22 9.68 21.09
CA SER A 88 2.08 9.13 22.44
C SER A 88 3.34 8.37 22.89
N LEU A 89 3.91 7.54 22.01
CA LEU A 89 5.16 6.82 22.29
C LEU A 89 6.37 7.75 22.45
N ALA A 90 6.36 8.91 21.81
CA ALA A 90 7.39 9.93 21.95
C ALA A 90 7.17 10.86 23.16
N GLY A 91 6.06 10.72 23.89
CA GLY A 91 5.69 11.65 24.97
C GLY A 91 5.35 13.05 24.45
N LEU A 92 4.82 13.16 23.23
CA LEU A 92 4.47 14.41 22.57
C LEU A 92 2.95 14.56 22.45
N ASP A 93 2.48 15.79 22.61
CA ASP A 93 1.08 16.13 22.33
C ASP A 93 0.86 16.37 20.83
N ARG A 94 -0.36 16.09 20.38
CA ARG A 94 -0.78 16.42 19.01
C ARG A 94 -0.97 17.93 18.88
N PRO A 95 -0.40 18.58 17.84
CA PRO A 95 -0.64 20.00 17.59
C PRO A 95 -2.13 20.29 17.36
N ALA A 96 -2.62 21.38 17.97
CA ALA A 96 -4.01 21.82 17.83
C ALA A 96 -4.31 22.47 16.47
N GLU A 97 -3.28 23.00 15.80
CA GLU A 97 -3.39 23.71 14.54
C GLU A 97 -2.27 23.32 13.56
N ARG A 98 -2.56 23.44 12.26
CA ARG A 98 -1.56 23.34 11.20
C ARG A 98 -1.09 24.75 10.87
N ARG A 99 0.19 25.04 11.09
CA ARG A 99 0.83 26.27 10.58
C ARG A 99 1.06 26.19 9.07
#